data_AF-A0A2K9ALI0-F1
#
_entry.id   AF-A0A2K9ALI0-F1
#
_cell.length_a   1.000
_cell.length_b   1.000
_cell.length_c   1.000
_cell.angle_alpha   90.00
_cell.angle_beta   90.00
_cell.angle_gamma   90.00
#
_symmetry.space_group_name_H-M   'P 1'
#
loop_
_entity.id
_entity.type
_entity.pdbx_description
1 polymer ?
#
loop_
_entity_poly.entity_id
_entity_poly.type
_entity_poly.pdbx_seq_one_letter_code
_entity_poly.pdbx_strand_id
1 'polypeptide(L)'
;MDKWLKTLEQRLSKKFNKEEVDEVISYYEEIISDRLEHGESIDEIIKNYNMATIERDMMVSELSKKDVNSIQDLTKVVIQFFLILIATPLWIPIAVLYFVSFVIVFVFFVVSVSIFVSGLAAIIYYIAIAFTDVTSFLEVSGYLGVGLIVMSILSLVSLGFYRVSQWIAKNLFKVFVNLVKKYRGVK
;
A
#
# COMPACT_ATOMS: atom_id res chain seq x y z
N MET A 1 -11.99 27.11 38.78
CA MET A 1 -12.52 27.27 37.42
C MET A 1 -11.57 28.12 36.56
N ASP A 2 -11.42 29.41 36.86
CA ASP A 2 -10.67 30.39 36.03
C ASP A 2 -9.25 29.97 35.67
N LYS A 3 -8.51 29.40 36.64
CA LYS A 3 -7.14 28.94 36.40
C LYS A 3 -7.07 27.81 35.38
N TRP A 4 -8.06 26.93 35.34
CA TRP A 4 -8.12 25.81 34.40
C TRP A 4 -8.50 26.31 33.00
N LEU A 5 -9.53 27.14 32.88
CA LEU A 5 -9.95 27.75 31.61
C LEU A 5 -8.82 28.59 30.99
N LYS A 6 -8.14 29.42 31.80
CA LYS A 6 -6.98 30.20 31.33
C LYS A 6 -5.83 29.32 30.85
N THR A 7 -5.63 28.16 31.46
CA THR A 7 -4.60 27.20 31.02
C THR A 7 -5.01 26.53 29.71
N LEU A 8 -6.29 26.20 29.55
CA LEU A 8 -6.84 25.67 28.30
C LEU A 8 -6.71 26.71 27.16
N GLU A 9 -7.11 27.94 27.40
CA GLU A 9 -7.02 29.08 26.47
C GLU A 9 -5.57 29.30 25.99
N GLN A 10 -4.60 29.29 26.91
CA GLN A 10 -3.18 29.42 26.57
C GLN A 10 -2.63 28.27 25.74
N ARG A 11 -3.22 27.07 25.83
CA ARG A 11 -2.81 25.93 25.00
C ARG A 11 -3.43 26.01 23.62
N LEU A 12 -4.72 26.34 23.54
CA LEU A 12 -5.46 26.42 22.27
C LEU A 12 -5.03 27.61 21.42
N SER A 13 -4.81 28.78 22.03
CA SER A 13 -4.35 30.02 21.34
C SER A 13 -3.00 29.89 20.62
N LYS A 14 -2.20 28.86 20.94
CA LYS A 14 -0.95 28.56 20.21
C LYS A 14 -1.20 27.88 18.86
N LYS A 15 -2.39 27.36 18.61
CA LYS A 15 -2.70 26.44 17.50
C LYS A 15 -3.92 26.87 16.67
N PHE A 16 -4.85 27.56 17.28
CA PHE A 16 -6.14 27.94 16.72
C PHE A 16 -6.32 29.45 16.69
N ASN A 17 -7.27 29.95 15.91
CA ASN A 17 -7.57 31.37 15.84
C ASN A 17 -8.31 31.83 17.12
N LYS A 18 -8.41 33.13 17.33
CA LYS A 18 -8.99 33.67 18.58
C LYS A 18 -10.48 33.36 18.71
N GLU A 19 -11.24 33.45 17.62
CA GLU A 19 -12.69 33.22 17.61
C GLU A 19 -13.04 31.77 17.93
N GLU A 20 -12.27 30.81 17.39
CA GLU A 20 -12.39 29.37 17.65
C GLU A 20 -12.06 29.05 19.12
N VAL A 21 -11.02 29.68 19.66
CA VAL A 21 -10.61 29.51 21.06
C VAL A 21 -11.70 30.05 21.99
N ASP A 22 -12.22 31.25 21.72
CA ASP A 22 -13.25 31.89 22.53
C ASP A 22 -14.55 31.05 22.56
N GLU A 23 -14.96 30.44 21.44
CA GLU A 23 -16.12 29.54 21.35
C GLU A 23 -15.94 28.31 22.26
N VAL A 24 -14.78 27.66 22.20
CA VAL A 24 -14.48 26.47 23.01
C VAL A 24 -14.39 26.82 24.50
N ILE A 25 -13.79 27.95 24.85
CA ILE A 25 -13.73 28.41 26.25
C ILE A 25 -15.13 28.69 26.79
N SER A 26 -15.96 29.39 26.03
CA SER A 26 -17.35 29.68 26.41
C SER A 26 -18.17 28.41 26.62
N TYR A 27 -18.02 27.41 25.74
CA TYR A 27 -18.72 26.14 25.85
C TYR A 27 -18.35 25.37 27.14
N TYR A 28 -17.06 25.25 27.44
CA TYR A 28 -16.63 24.56 28.65
C TYR A 28 -16.91 25.38 29.92
N GLU A 29 -16.92 26.71 29.84
CA GLU A 29 -17.36 27.58 30.94
C GLU A 29 -18.83 27.35 31.28
N GLU A 30 -19.71 27.28 30.27
CA GLU A 30 -21.14 26.97 30.43
C GLU A 30 -21.34 25.58 31.04
N ILE A 31 -20.72 24.54 30.48
CA ILE A 31 -20.85 23.16 31.00
C ILE A 31 -20.33 23.01 32.43
N ILE A 32 -19.19 23.63 32.74
CA ILE A 32 -18.62 23.56 34.10
C ILE A 32 -19.52 24.31 35.08
N SER A 33 -20.07 25.46 34.67
CA SER A 33 -20.98 26.26 35.50
C SER A 33 -22.27 25.51 35.79
N ASP A 34 -22.89 24.90 34.76
CA ASP A 34 -24.09 24.07 34.91
C ASP A 34 -23.88 22.95 35.93
N ARG A 35 -22.77 22.20 35.82
CA ARG A 35 -22.48 21.10 36.76
C ARG A 35 -22.22 21.59 38.17
N LEU A 36 -21.60 22.76 38.31
CA LEU A 36 -21.35 23.37 39.61
C LEU A 36 -22.66 23.84 40.27
N GLU A 37 -23.61 24.36 39.49
CA GLU A 37 -24.96 24.70 39.97
C GLU A 37 -25.76 23.46 40.41
N HIS A 38 -25.50 22.30 39.80
CA HIS A 38 -26.08 21.01 40.21
C HIS A 38 -25.40 20.38 41.43
N GLY A 39 -24.43 21.06 42.06
CA GLY A 39 -23.82 20.67 43.33
C GLY A 39 -22.59 19.76 43.21
N GLU A 40 -22.02 19.60 42.02
CA GLU A 40 -20.74 18.90 41.83
C GLU A 40 -19.55 19.76 42.28
N SER A 41 -18.51 19.13 42.81
CA SER A 41 -17.29 19.84 43.19
C SER A 41 -16.43 20.16 41.98
N ILE A 42 -15.83 21.35 41.96
CA ILE A 42 -15.01 21.83 40.82
C ILE A 42 -13.84 20.89 40.49
N ASP A 43 -13.26 20.24 41.50
CA ASP A 43 -12.14 19.32 41.33
C ASP A 43 -12.56 18.01 40.67
N GLU A 44 -13.76 17.51 40.95
CA GLU A 44 -14.31 16.32 40.29
C GLU A 44 -14.70 16.61 38.84
N ILE A 45 -15.31 17.77 38.59
CA ILE A 45 -15.69 18.21 37.24
C ILE A 45 -14.44 18.29 36.35
N ILE A 46 -13.42 19.02 36.80
CA ILE A 46 -12.19 19.24 36.03
C ILE A 46 -11.43 17.92 35.78
N LYS A 47 -11.45 16.97 36.73
CA LYS A 47 -10.80 15.67 36.59
C LYS A 47 -11.40 14.81 35.47
N ASN A 48 -12.69 15.02 35.16
CA ASN A 48 -13.37 14.34 34.06
C ASN A 48 -12.98 14.88 32.68
N TYR A 49 -12.33 16.06 32.62
CA TYR A 49 -11.93 16.70 31.38
C TYR A 49 -10.41 16.66 31.17
N ASN A 50 -9.99 16.02 30.09
CA ASN A 50 -8.59 16.02 29.67
C ASN A 50 -8.34 17.06 28.57
N MET A 51 -7.57 18.10 28.87
CA MET A 51 -7.23 19.16 27.92
C MET A 51 -6.62 18.65 26.61
N ALA A 52 -5.85 17.55 26.64
CA ALA A 52 -5.24 16.99 25.43
C ALA A 52 -6.29 16.33 24.50
N THR A 53 -7.36 15.80 25.08
CA THR A 53 -8.50 15.26 24.32
C THR A 53 -9.31 16.40 23.70
N ILE A 54 -9.60 17.46 24.48
CA ILE A 54 -10.29 18.66 24.01
C ILE A 54 -9.55 19.28 22.82
N GLU A 55 -8.23 19.39 22.93
CA GLU A 55 -7.36 19.91 21.87
C GLU A 55 -7.40 19.03 20.60
N ARG A 56 -7.41 17.69 20.74
CA ARG A 56 -7.56 16.78 19.59
C ARG A 56 -8.93 16.90 18.94
N ASP A 57 -9.99 16.98 19.72
CA ASP A 57 -11.36 17.02 19.20
C ASP A 57 -11.64 18.33 18.47
N MET A 58 -11.10 19.45 18.99
CA MET A 58 -11.09 20.74 18.28
C MET A 58 -10.31 20.68 16.96
N MET A 59 -9.15 20.02 16.97
CA MET A 59 -8.37 19.83 15.75
C MET A 59 -9.11 19.00 14.69
N VAL A 60 -9.85 17.96 15.10
CA VAL A 60 -10.64 17.11 14.17
C VAL A 60 -11.88 17.84 13.65
N SER A 61 -12.55 18.62 14.49
CA SER A 61 -13.76 19.36 14.11
C SER A 61 -13.44 20.51 13.15
N GLU A 62 -12.34 21.23 13.34
CA GLU A 62 -11.88 22.24 12.39
C GLU A 62 -11.44 21.66 11.04
N LEU A 63 -10.73 20.53 11.06
CA LEU A 63 -10.38 19.81 9.83
C LEU A 63 -11.62 19.34 9.05
N SER A 64 -12.74 19.13 9.74
CA SER A 64 -14.01 18.70 9.14
C SER A 64 -14.88 19.87 8.67
N LYS A 65 -14.71 21.07 9.23
CA LYS A 65 -15.46 22.29 8.90
C LYS A 65 -14.80 23.15 7.82
N LYS A 66 -13.54 22.88 7.45
CA LYS A 66 -12.81 23.70 6.48
C LYS A 66 -13.27 23.43 5.05
N ASP A 67 -14.26 24.20 4.59
CA ASP A 67 -14.51 24.39 3.16
C ASP A 67 -13.24 24.93 2.49
N VAL A 68 -12.72 24.15 1.54
CA VAL A 68 -11.44 24.40 0.88
C VAL A 68 -11.57 25.61 -0.05
N ASN A 69 -11.26 26.80 0.47
CA ASN A 69 -11.39 28.06 -0.27
C ASN A 69 -10.05 28.64 -0.78
N SER A 70 -8.90 27.94 -0.61
CA SER A 70 -7.58 28.43 -1.09
C SER A 70 -6.58 27.31 -1.43
N ILE A 71 -5.77 27.54 -2.48
CA ILE A 71 -4.70 26.62 -2.97
C ILE A 71 -3.60 26.38 -1.92
N GLN A 72 -3.39 27.32 -0.99
CA GLN A 72 -2.40 27.17 0.09
C GLN A 72 -2.89 26.25 1.23
N ASP A 73 -4.21 26.13 1.41
CA ASP A 73 -4.79 25.16 2.34
C ASP A 73 -4.81 23.75 1.75
N LEU A 74 -4.99 23.64 0.42
CA LEU A 74 -4.81 22.38 -0.30
C LEU A 74 -3.41 21.81 -0.10
N THR A 75 -2.35 22.62 -0.20
CA THR A 75 -0.98 22.13 0.02
C THR A 75 -0.74 21.69 1.46
N LYS A 76 -1.26 22.40 2.47
CA LYS A 76 -1.17 21.96 3.87
C LYS A 76 -1.95 20.66 4.12
N VAL A 77 -3.17 20.54 3.60
CA VAL A 77 -3.98 19.33 3.71
C VAL A 77 -3.31 18.16 3.00
N VAL A 78 -2.75 18.38 1.80
CA VAL A 78 -2.00 17.36 1.06
C VAL A 78 -0.74 16.94 1.81
N ILE A 79 0.03 17.89 2.37
CA ILE A 79 1.23 17.58 3.18
C ILE A 79 0.85 16.81 4.44
N GLN A 80 -0.22 17.18 5.13
CA GLN A 80 -0.68 16.51 6.35
C GLN A 80 -1.27 15.13 6.06
N PHE A 81 -1.96 14.97 4.92
CA PHE A 81 -2.41 13.68 4.41
C PHE A 81 -1.21 12.79 4.02
N PHE A 82 -0.17 13.34 3.40
CA PHE A 82 1.08 12.62 3.10
C PHE A 82 1.84 12.25 4.38
N LEU A 83 1.87 13.12 5.39
CA LEU A 83 2.46 12.84 6.70
C LEU A 83 1.72 11.71 7.41
N ILE A 84 0.39 11.71 7.37
CA ILE A 84 -0.44 10.61 7.90
C ILE A 84 -0.22 9.33 7.08
N LEU A 85 -0.10 9.43 5.75
CA LEU A 85 0.17 8.28 4.87
C LEU A 85 1.56 7.66 5.13
N ILE A 86 2.56 8.46 5.47
CA ILE A 86 3.90 7.99 5.87
C ILE A 86 3.89 7.43 7.31
N ALA A 87 3.18 8.10 8.22
CA ALA A 87 3.08 7.70 9.62
C ALA A 87 2.17 6.48 9.86
N THR A 88 1.21 6.22 8.96
CA THR A 88 0.39 5.01 8.99
C THR A 88 1.08 3.90 8.20
N PRO A 89 1.13 2.65 8.71
CA PRO A 89 1.79 1.53 8.04
C PRO A 89 1.06 1.06 6.76
N LEU A 90 0.18 1.87 6.16
CA LEU A 90 -0.64 1.52 4.99
C LEU A 90 0.20 1.37 3.71
N TRP A 91 1.40 1.93 3.66
CA TRP A 91 2.36 1.69 2.58
C TRP A 91 2.95 0.27 2.62
N ILE A 92 2.99 -0.37 3.79
CA ILE A 92 3.52 -1.73 3.94
C ILE A 92 2.67 -2.76 3.19
N PRO A 93 1.32 -2.84 3.37
CA PRO A 93 0.47 -3.73 2.57
C PRO A 93 0.61 -3.53 1.05
N ILE A 94 0.73 -2.27 0.60
CA ILE A 94 0.87 -1.94 -0.83
C ILE A 94 2.23 -2.42 -1.35
N ALA A 95 3.31 -2.15 -0.61
CA ALA A 95 4.65 -2.61 -0.94
C ALA A 95 4.72 -4.15 -0.98
N VAL A 96 4.10 -4.83 -0.02
CA VAL A 96 4.02 -6.30 0.03
C VAL A 96 3.26 -6.83 -1.18
N LEU A 97 2.13 -6.24 -1.56
CA LEU A 97 1.35 -6.66 -2.73
C LEU A 97 2.17 -6.55 -4.03
N TYR A 98 2.91 -5.45 -4.20
CA TYR A 98 3.80 -5.26 -5.34
C TYR A 98 4.97 -6.24 -5.34
N PHE A 99 5.57 -6.47 -4.18
CA PHE A 99 6.65 -7.43 -4.01
C PHE A 99 6.20 -8.85 -4.37
N VAL A 100 5.07 -9.31 -3.83
CA VAL A 100 4.48 -10.62 -4.14
C VAL A 100 4.20 -10.73 -5.64
N SER A 101 3.66 -9.69 -6.26
CA SER A 101 3.39 -9.67 -7.69
C SER A 101 4.67 -9.82 -8.53
N PHE A 102 5.76 -9.17 -8.12
CA PHE A 102 7.07 -9.31 -8.77
C PHE A 102 7.66 -10.72 -8.58
N VAL A 103 7.53 -11.30 -7.38
CA VAL A 103 7.94 -12.68 -7.11
C VAL A 103 7.18 -13.65 -8.01
N ILE A 104 5.88 -13.47 -8.22
CA ILE A 104 5.10 -14.32 -9.13
C ILE A 104 5.65 -14.25 -10.56
N VAL A 105 5.91 -13.05 -11.08
CA VAL A 105 6.50 -12.87 -12.43
C VAL A 105 7.84 -13.60 -12.54
N PHE A 106 8.67 -13.48 -11.51
CA PHE A 106 9.99 -14.13 -11.45
C PHE A 106 9.87 -15.66 -11.41
N VAL A 107 8.95 -16.22 -10.61
CA VAL A 107 8.71 -17.67 -10.56
C VAL A 107 8.28 -18.20 -11.93
N PHE A 108 7.34 -17.53 -12.60
CA PHE A 108 6.92 -17.95 -13.95
C PHE A 108 8.07 -17.90 -14.97
N PHE A 109 8.96 -16.91 -14.85
CA PHE A 109 10.15 -16.82 -15.68
C PHE A 109 11.12 -17.97 -15.41
N VAL A 110 11.41 -18.26 -14.14
CA VAL A 110 12.28 -19.39 -13.75
C VAL A 110 11.69 -20.71 -14.25
N VAL A 111 10.39 -20.94 -14.06
CA VAL A 111 9.69 -22.14 -14.57
C VAL A 111 9.83 -22.27 -16.08
N SER A 112 9.65 -21.17 -16.84
CA SER A 112 9.86 -21.17 -18.28
C SER A 112 11.28 -21.63 -18.65
N VAL A 113 12.30 -21.06 -18.01
CA VAL A 113 13.71 -21.42 -18.27
C VAL A 113 13.99 -22.87 -17.89
N SER A 114 13.51 -23.34 -16.74
CA SER A 114 13.68 -24.73 -16.28
C SER A 114 13.06 -25.72 -17.27
N ILE A 115 11.86 -25.44 -17.78
CA ILE A 115 11.20 -26.30 -18.77
C ILE A 115 12.03 -26.34 -20.07
N PHE A 116 12.55 -25.21 -20.54
CA PHE A 116 13.38 -25.18 -21.74
C PHE A 116 14.67 -25.99 -21.57
N VAL A 117 15.37 -25.80 -20.44
CA VAL A 117 16.58 -26.56 -20.10
C VAL A 117 16.28 -28.06 -19.98
N SER A 118 15.13 -28.44 -19.43
CA SER A 118 14.72 -29.84 -19.38
C SER A 118 14.52 -30.46 -20.77
N GLY A 119 14.04 -29.68 -21.74
CA GLY A 119 13.96 -30.10 -23.14
C GLY A 119 15.33 -30.31 -23.78
N LEU A 120 16.30 -29.43 -23.49
CA LEU A 120 17.68 -29.60 -23.92
C LEU A 120 18.33 -30.86 -23.31
N ALA A 121 18.09 -31.11 -22.03
CA ALA A 121 18.57 -32.33 -21.38
C ALA A 121 17.94 -33.59 -22.00
N ALA A 122 16.63 -33.54 -22.31
CA ALA A 122 15.92 -34.64 -22.94
C ALA A 122 16.48 -34.98 -24.33
N ILE A 123 16.74 -33.98 -25.19
CA ILE A 123 17.30 -34.24 -26.53
C ILE A 123 18.73 -34.78 -26.44
N ILE A 124 19.56 -34.29 -25.52
CA ILE A 124 20.90 -34.82 -25.28
C ILE A 124 20.83 -36.29 -24.85
N TYR A 125 19.91 -36.63 -23.96
CA TYR A 125 19.69 -38.00 -23.52
C TYR A 125 19.29 -38.93 -24.67
N TYR A 126 18.32 -38.52 -25.50
CA TYR A 126 17.90 -39.32 -26.65
C TYR A 126 18.98 -39.45 -27.73
N ILE A 127 19.80 -38.41 -27.94
CA ILE A 127 20.98 -38.49 -28.81
C ILE A 127 21.99 -39.50 -28.24
N ALA A 128 22.27 -39.46 -26.93
CA ALA A 128 23.23 -40.38 -26.32
C ALA A 128 22.80 -41.85 -26.53
N ILE A 129 21.56 -42.19 -26.21
CA ILE A 129 21.03 -43.56 -26.38
C ILE A 129 21.07 -43.99 -27.85
N ALA A 130 20.71 -43.09 -28.77
CA ALA A 130 20.71 -43.38 -30.19
C ALA A 130 22.09 -43.80 -30.74
N PHE A 131 23.19 -43.43 -30.06
CA PHE A 131 24.56 -43.78 -30.48
C PHE A 131 25.29 -44.76 -29.55
N THR A 132 24.73 -45.13 -28.39
CA THR A 132 25.36 -46.09 -27.47
C THR A 132 24.70 -47.47 -27.47
N ASP A 133 23.37 -47.53 -27.50
CA ASP A 133 22.64 -48.76 -27.15
C ASP A 133 21.95 -49.41 -28.36
N VAL A 134 22.01 -48.75 -29.52
CA VAL A 134 21.15 -49.04 -30.67
C VAL A 134 21.96 -49.57 -31.85
N THR A 135 21.48 -50.64 -32.48
CA THR A 135 22.19 -51.33 -33.58
C THR A 135 21.56 -51.12 -34.95
N SER A 136 20.28 -50.72 -35.01
CA SER A 136 19.56 -50.55 -36.28
C SER A 136 19.31 -49.08 -36.62
N PHE A 137 19.46 -48.72 -37.90
CA PHE A 137 19.22 -47.36 -38.39
C PHE A 137 17.80 -46.83 -38.07
N LEU A 138 16.81 -47.74 -38.09
CA LEU A 138 15.41 -47.39 -37.81
C LEU A 138 15.21 -47.00 -36.35
N GLU A 139 15.86 -47.66 -35.41
CA GLU A 139 15.81 -47.29 -33.98
C GLU A 139 16.51 -45.95 -33.72
N VAL A 140 17.69 -45.71 -34.32
CA VAL A 140 18.42 -44.43 -34.20
C VAL A 140 17.54 -43.26 -34.64
N SER A 141 16.93 -43.37 -35.83
CA SER A 141 16.01 -42.36 -36.33
C SER A 141 14.77 -42.17 -35.44
N GLY A 142 14.25 -43.25 -34.85
CA GLY A 142 13.16 -43.21 -33.88
C GLY A 142 13.50 -42.39 -32.63
N TYR A 143 14.64 -42.66 -31.99
CA TYR A 143 15.06 -41.92 -30.80
C TYR A 143 15.32 -40.43 -31.08
N LEU A 144 15.96 -40.11 -32.20
CA LEU A 144 16.16 -38.72 -32.61
C LEU A 144 14.82 -38.01 -32.87
N GLY A 145 13.87 -38.69 -33.52
CA GLY A 145 12.52 -38.18 -33.75
C GLY A 145 11.78 -37.88 -32.45
N VAL A 146 11.81 -38.82 -31.49
CA VAL A 146 11.21 -38.62 -30.16
C VAL A 146 11.88 -37.45 -29.42
N GLY A 147 13.21 -37.37 -29.44
CA GLY A 147 13.94 -36.27 -28.81
C GLY A 147 13.55 -34.90 -29.37
N LEU A 148 13.41 -34.79 -30.70
CA LEU A 148 12.96 -33.56 -31.35
C LEU A 148 11.52 -33.21 -31.00
N ILE A 149 10.60 -34.18 -30.94
CA ILE A 149 9.21 -33.96 -30.56
C ILE A 149 9.13 -33.46 -29.11
N VAL A 150 9.82 -34.12 -28.18
CA VAL A 150 9.84 -33.75 -26.76
C VAL A 150 10.42 -32.35 -26.58
N MET A 151 11.56 -32.05 -27.21
CA MET A 151 12.16 -30.70 -27.17
C MET A 151 11.22 -29.63 -27.72
N SER A 152 10.53 -29.92 -28.84
CA SER A 152 9.59 -28.99 -29.45
C SER A 152 8.41 -28.70 -28.54
N ILE A 153 7.81 -29.74 -27.93
CA ILE A 153 6.70 -29.59 -27.00
C ILE A 153 7.13 -28.77 -25.78
N LEU A 154 8.25 -29.12 -25.14
CA LEU A 154 8.74 -28.42 -23.96
C LEU A 154 9.12 -26.97 -24.28
N SER A 155 9.68 -26.70 -25.46
CA SER A 155 9.96 -25.33 -25.92
C SER A 155 8.67 -24.52 -26.10
N LEU A 156 7.61 -25.11 -26.66
CA LEU A 156 6.30 -24.45 -26.79
C LEU A 156 5.68 -24.14 -25.42
N VAL A 157 5.74 -25.09 -24.49
CA VAL A 157 5.25 -24.88 -23.11
C VAL A 157 6.05 -23.78 -22.43
N SER A 158 7.38 -23.82 -22.53
CA SER A 158 8.28 -22.79 -21.99
C SER A 158 7.95 -21.40 -22.55
N LEU A 159 7.73 -21.28 -23.86
CA LEU A 159 7.29 -20.03 -24.50
C LEU A 159 5.93 -19.55 -23.97
N GLY A 160 5.02 -20.47 -23.68
CA GLY A 160 3.74 -20.17 -23.02
C GLY A 160 3.95 -19.48 -21.66
N PHE A 161 4.74 -20.10 -20.78
CA PHE A 161 5.07 -19.52 -19.47
C PHE A 161 5.80 -18.17 -19.59
N TYR A 162 6.72 -18.03 -20.54
CA TYR A 162 7.42 -16.78 -20.80
C TYR A 162 6.45 -15.66 -21.22
N ARG A 163 5.53 -15.96 -22.15
CA ARG A 163 4.52 -14.99 -22.60
C ARG A 163 3.58 -14.58 -21.46
N VAL A 164 3.15 -15.52 -20.64
CA VAL A 164 2.32 -15.23 -19.45
C VAL A 164 3.09 -14.34 -18.48
N SER A 165 4.35 -14.64 -18.17
CA SER A 165 5.21 -13.81 -17.32
C SER A 165 5.31 -12.38 -17.85
N GLN A 166 5.58 -12.20 -19.15
CA GLN A 166 5.63 -10.88 -19.79
C GLN A 166 4.29 -10.15 -19.75
N TRP A 167 3.18 -10.85 -19.97
CA TRP A 167 1.84 -10.26 -19.92
C TRP A 167 1.50 -9.76 -18.51
N ILE A 168 1.78 -10.56 -17.48
CA ILE A 168 1.60 -10.16 -16.07
C ILE A 168 2.47 -8.94 -15.76
N ALA A 169 3.75 -8.97 -16.12
CA ALA A 169 4.68 -7.87 -15.88
C ALA A 169 4.21 -6.55 -16.52
N LYS A 170 3.76 -6.60 -17.79
CA LYS A 170 3.23 -5.44 -18.50
C LYS A 170 1.97 -4.89 -17.84
N ASN A 171 1.06 -5.75 -17.41
CA ASN A 171 -0.16 -5.33 -16.74
C ASN A 171 0.11 -4.73 -15.36
N LEU A 172 1.01 -5.33 -14.57
CA LEU A 172 1.44 -4.77 -13.29
C LEU A 172 2.06 -3.38 -13.47
N PHE A 173 2.93 -3.21 -14.46
CA PHE A 173 3.51 -1.91 -14.79
C PHE A 173 2.45 -0.89 -15.21
N LYS A 174 1.49 -1.29 -16.05
CA LYS A 174 0.39 -0.41 -16.49
C LYS A 174 -0.50 0.03 -15.31
N VAL A 175 -0.84 -0.90 -14.42
CA VAL A 175 -1.60 -0.60 -13.19
C VAL A 175 -0.82 0.36 -12.30
N PHE A 176 0.48 0.11 -12.10
CA PHE A 176 1.36 1.00 -11.34
C PHE A 176 1.39 2.42 -11.92
N VAL A 177 1.63 2.55 -13.23
CA VAL A 177 1.65 3.86 -13.89
C VAL A 177 0.30 4.58 -13.75
N ASN A 178 -0.82 3.86 -13.91
CA ASN A 178 -2.15 4.44 -13.76
C ASN A 178 -2.43 4.88 -12.32
N LEU A 179 -2.00 4.11 -11.32
CA LEU A 179 -2.12 4.50 -9.90
C LEU A 179 -1.28 5.74 -9.59
N VAL A 180 -0.04 5.79 -10.07
CA VAL A 180 0.84 6.96 -9.87
C VAL A 180 0.26 8.21 -10.55
N LYS A 181 -0.25 8.08 -11.78
CA LYS A 181 -0.93 9.19 -12.48
C LYS A 181 -2.15 9.70 -11.71
N LYS A 182 -2.98 8.77 -11.21
CA LYS A 182 -4.18 9.10 -10.40
C LYS A 182 -3.81 9.83 -9.11
N TYR A 183 -2.74 9.44 -8.42
CA TYR A 183 -2.30 10.09 -7.19
C TYR A 183 -1.57 11.43 -7.42
N ARG A 184 -0.88 11.61 -8.54
CA ARG A 184 -0.16 12.86 -8.86
C ARG A 184 -1.06 13.94 -9.49
N GLY A 185 -2.33 13.66 -9.75
CA GLY A 185 -3.25 14.62 -10.39
C GLY A 185 -2.86 15.01 -11.83
N VAL A 186 -1.94 14.27 -12.44
CA VAL A 186 -1.49 14.50 -13.82
C VAL A 186 -2.41 13.69 -14.73
N LYS A 187 -3.35 14.39 -15.38
CA LYS A 187 -4.16 13.83 -16.48
C LYS A 187 -3.27 13.45 -17.65
#